data_AF-A0A9Q1LAH0-F1
#
_entry.id   AF-A0A9Q1LAH0-F1
#
_cell.length_a   1.000
_cell.length_b   1.000
_cell.length_c   1.000
_cell.angle_alpha   90.00
_cell.angle_beta   90.00
_cell.angle_gamma   90.00
#
_symmetry.space_group_name_H-M   'P 1'
#
loop_
_entity.id
_entity.type
_entity.pdbx_description
1 polymer ?
#
loop_
_entity_poly.entity_id
_entity_poly.type
_entity_poly.pdbx_seq_one_letter_code
_entity_poly.pdbx_strand_id
1 'polypeptide(L)'
;METLTTICETLLPPLPQNSLEKNSHKIQYLHKASGSQYPIPDEVAEVVMKRGFLEARILVCGLLRILSTRIGTLLLCGLFCFSKSWPYINKFSDIPLEDREIVLQKLFKNRFLTPVRVGFLFIKFLCLYIFFSQVGENSKNPAWNDMGYQVDNEENPSETPDERPLQKGIVETIYETESSIVKSLVQKGLKVIEDTKNNMYKVQCDVVIVGSGCGGGVAASVLASSGHKVVVLEKGNYFTKSDYSSLEGPSQSQMYESGGILSTLDGKIMVMAGSTVGGGSAINWSACIKTPDSIIQEWGDDKRIPTFKSPDGLKNPNIGRNLHLHPVIMAWGYFPESNSDLKGKIYEGGIITSVHKVGSYDSNVRAIIESPILGPGSFAALCPWTSGEDLKNRLLKYSRTAHLFAMVSDVGSGKVRSDGRISYKFNAMDKESLKHGLRQALRILIAAGADEVGTQQSDGQRFKYGELQNGNE
;
A
#
# COMPACT_ATOMS: atom_id res chain seq x y z
N MET A 1 -19.43 -2.11 15.82
CA MET A 1 -19.84 -2.58 14.48
C MET A 1 -20.79 -1.60 13.80
N GLU A 2 -21.98 -1.31 14.35
CA GLU A 2 -22.96 -0.38 13.76
C GLU A 2 -22.35 0.95 13.23
N THR A 3 -21.57 1.66 14.06
CA THR A 3 -20.90 2.91 13.65
C THR A 3 -19.91 2.69 12.50
N LEU A 4 -19.16 1.58 12.52
CA LEU A 4 -18.20 1.27 11.45
C LEU A 4 -18.95 1.01 10.15
N THR A 5 -20.00 0.19 10.18
CA THR A 5 -20.89 -0.07 9.04
C THR A 5 -21.47 1.23 8.47
N THR A 6 -21.89 2.15 9.34
CA THR A 6 -22.40 3.47 8.96
C THR A 6 -21.32 4.33 8.28
N ILE A 7 -20.09 4.32 8.79
CA ILE A 7 -18.96 5.04 8.17
C ILE A 7 -18.66 4.44 6.80
N CYS A 8 -18.59 3.11 6.67
CA CYS A 8 -18.35 2.44 5.41
C CYS A 8 -19.45 2.74 4.37
N GLU A 9 -20.72 2.75 4.79
CA GLU A 9 -21.83 3.23 3.94
C GLU A 9 -21.63 4.68 3.52
N THR A 10 -21.25 5.57 4.42
CA THR A 10 -21.06 6.99 4.09
C THR A 10 -19.93 7.17 3.08
N LEU A 11 -18.87 6.38 3.17
CA LEU A 11 -17.73 6.43 2.25
C LEU A 11 -18.09 5.92 0.85
N LEU A 12 -18.94 4.89 0.77
CA LEU A 12 -19.41 4.29 -0.48
C LEU A 12 -20.92 4.04 -0.37
N PRO A 13 -21.77 5.05 -0.55
CA PRO A 13 -23.21 4.92 -0.36
C PRO A 13 -23.91 4.47 -1.64
N PRO A 14 -25.04 3.75 -1.56
CA PRO A 14 -25.85 3.47 -2.75
C PRO A 14 -26.40 4.79 -3.33
N LEU A 15 -26.32 4.94 -4.66
CA LEU A 15 -26.81 6.14 -5.35
C LEU A 15 -28.21 5.91 -5.94
N PRO A 16 -29.09 6.93 -5.92
CA PRO A 16 -30.42 6.83 -6.51
C PRO A 16 -30.36 6.64 -8.03
N GLN A 17 -31.28 5.83 -8.57
CA GLN A 17 -31.31 5.40 -9.97
C GLN A 17 -31.49 6.55 -10.98
N ASN A 18 -32.00 7.71 -10.54
CA ASN A 18 -32.20 8.90 -11.36
C ASN A 18 -30.89 9.65 -11.71
N SER A 19 -29.76 9.27 -11.10
CA SER A 19 -28.42 9.80 -11.42
C SER A 19 -27.80 9.18 -12.67
N LEU A 20 -28.44 8.16 -13.25
CA LEU A 20 -27.99 7.53 -14.49
C LEU A 20 -28.31 8.45 -15.68
N GLU A 21 -27.28 9.00 -16.32
CA GLU A 21 -27.43 9.43 -17.71
C GLU A 21 -27.94 8.25 -18.56
N LYS A 22 -28.88 8.53 -19.47
CA LYS A 22 -29.73 7.58 -20.20
C LYS A 22 -29.02 6.49 -21.03
N ASN A 23 -27.69 6.33 -20.98
CA ASN A 23 -26.90 5.56 -21.94
C ASN A 23 -26.05 4.41 -21.42
N SER A 24 -26.16 3.92 -20.18
CA SER A 24 -25.31 2.78 -19.75
C SER A 24 -26.05 1.67 -19.02
N HIS A 25 -26.48 0.65 -19.77
CA HIS A 25 -26.75 -0.69 -19.22
C HIS A 25 -25.54 -1.32 -18.51
N LYS A 26 -24.33 -0.73 -18.65
CA LYS A 26 -23.04 -1.20 -18.12
C LYS A 26 -22.67 -0.73 -16.70
N ILE A 27 -23.41 0.18 -16.05
CA ILE A 27 -22.98 0.85 -14.80
C ILE A 27 -23.92 0.54 -13.60
N GLN A 28 -24.46 -0.68 -13.55
CA GLN A 28 -25.54 -0.98 -12.60
C GLN A 28 -25.07 -1.40 -11.20
N TYR A 29 -23.90 -2.03 -11.08
CA TYR A 29 -23.47 -2.59 -9.81
C TYR A 29 -22.91 -1.51 -8.89
N LEU A 30 -21.96 -0.70 -9.38
CA LEU A 30 -21.29 0.30 -8.58
C LEU A 30 -22.25 1.36 -8.04
N HIS A 31 -23.29 1.75 -8.78
CA HIS A 31 -24.33 2.64 -8.27
C HIS A 31 -25.07 2.05 -7.07
N LYS A 32 -25.44 0.75 -7.12
CA LYS A 32 -26.18 0.07 -6.05
C LYS A 32 -25.28 -0.41 -4.89
N ALA A 33 -23.98 -0.52 -5.13
CA ALA A 33 -23.00 -0.96 -4.14
C ALA A 33 -22.99 -0.04 -2.93
N SER A 34 -22.87 -0.65 -1.75
CA SER A 34 -22.71 0.05 -0.48
C SER A 34 -21.53 -0.51 0.31
N GLY A 35 -20.72 0.35 0.91
CA GLY A 35 -19.65 -0.06 1.83
C GLY A 35 -20.16 -0.74 3.10
N SER A 36 -21.46 -0.66 3.42
CA SER A 36 -22.06 -1.42 4.52
C SER A 36 -22.34 -2.89 4.20
N GLN A 37 -22.16 -3.33 2.95
CA GLN A 37 -22.42 -4.70 2.54
C GLN A 37 -21.47 -5.68 3.25
N TYR A 38 -22.00 -6.83 3.65
CA TYR A 38 -21.19 -7.94 4.15
C TYR A 38 -20.26 -8.45 3.03
N PRO A 39 -18.98 -8.77 3.31
CA PRO A 39 -18.32 -8.80 4.61
C PRO A 39 -17.50 -7.53 4.97
N ILE A 40 -17.72 -6.40 4.29
CA ILE A 40 -16.78 -5.27 4.30
C ILE A 40 -16.51 -4.69 5.70
N PRO A 41 -17.53 -4.32 6.52
CA PRO A 41 -17.25 -3.75 7.84
C PRO A 41 -16.57 -4.75 8.79
N ASP A 42 -16.90 -6.04 8.66
CA ASP A 42 -16.33 -7.12 9.46
C ASP A 42 -14.85 -7.36 9.12
N GLU A 43 -14.51 -7.39 7.84
CA GLU A 43 -13.12 -7.49 7.36
C GLU A 43 -12.30 -6.25 7.76
N VAL A 44 -12.87 -5.04 7.69
CA VAL A 44 -12.20 -3.83 8.19
C VAL A 44 -11.90 -3.97 9.68
N ALA A 45 -12.87 -4.44 10.48
CA ALA A 45 -12.65 -4.67 11.91
C ALA A 45 -11.59 -5.74 12.16
N GLU A 46 -11.60 -6.83 11.40
CA GLU A 46 -10.63 -7.91 11.51
C GLU A 46 -9.21 -7.43 11.20
N VAL A 47 -9.01 -6.68 10.12
CA VAL A 47 -7.71 -6.12 9.73
C VAL A 47 -7.20 -5.15 10.79
N VAL A 48 -8.05 -4.26 11.33
CA VAL A 48 -7.69 -3.36 12.43
C VAL A 48 -7.23 -4.15 13.66
N MET A 49 -7.88 -5.27 13.97
CA MET A 49 -7.60 -6.06 15.17
C MET A 49 -6.38 -6.97 15.03
N LYS A 50 -6.16 -7.57 13.85
CA LYS A 50 -5.08 -8.54 13.60
C LYS A 50 -3.79 -7.90 13.08
N ARG A 51 -3.90 -6.85 12.26
CA ARG A 51 -2.76 -6.24 11.53
C ARG A 51 -2.45 -4.82 11.96
N GLY A 52 -3.40 -4.12 12.61
CA GLY A 52 -3.18 -2.78 13.14
C GLY A 52 -2.24 -2.79 14.36
N PHE A 53 -1.33 -1.82 14.43
CA PHE A 53 -0.55 -1.58 15.64
C PHE A 53 -1.44 -1.11 16.80
N LEU A 54 -0.97 -1.30 18.03
CA LEU A 54 -1.75 -1.07 19.26
C LEU A 54 -2.38 0.33 19.30
N GLU A 55 -1.61 1.36 18.95
CA GLU A 55 -2.06 2.75 18.96
C GLU A 55 -3.15 3.02 17.91
N ALA A 56 -3.04 2.46 16.69
CA ALA A 56 -4.08 2.54 15.67
C ALA A 56 -5.36 1.84 16.12
N ARG A 57 -5.23 0.65 16.73
CA ARG A 57 -6.36 -0.10 17.28
C ARG A 57 -7.09 0.69 18.37
N ILE A 58 -6.34 1.27 19.31
CA ILE A 58 -6.91 2.11 20.38
C ILE A 58 -7.62 3.33 19.77
N LEU A 59 -6.98 3.99 18.80
CA LEU A 59 -7.51 5.17 18.14
C LEU A 59 -8.83 4.86 17.42
N VAL A 60 -8.85 3.86 16.54
CA VAL A 60 -10.04 3.47 15.76
C VAL A 60 -11.15 3.01 16.70
N CYS A 61 -10.87 2.10 17.64
CA CYS A 61 -11.88 1.65 18.60
C CYS A 61 -12.42 2.77 19.49
N GLY A 62 -11.56 3.71 19.91
CA GLY A 62 -11.96 4.89 20.67
C GLY A 62 -12.90 5.79 19.88
N LEU A 63 -12.55 6.10 18.63
CA LEU A 63 -13.39 6.91 17.72
C LEU A 63 -14.75 6.28 17.49
N LEU A 64 -14.79 4.98 17.19
CA LEU A 64 -16.04 4.25 16.99
C LEU A 64 -16.92 4.26 18.24
N ARG A 65 -16.33 4.10 19.44
CA ARG A 65 -17.06 4.18 20.71
C ARG A 65 -17.62 5.58 20.96
N ILE A 66 -16.85 6.64 20.70
CA ILE A 66 -17.30 8.03 20.85
C ILE A 66 -18.53 8.27 19.95
N LEU A 67 -18.43 7.95 18.66
CA LEU A 67 -19.51 8.13 17.68
C LEU A 67 -20.72 7.22 17.91
N SER A 68 -20.58 6.14 18.68
CA SER A 68 -21.72 5.30 19.08
C SER A 68 -22.61 5.95 20.15
N THR A 69 -22.14 7.04 20.78
CA THR A 69 -22.87 7.79 21.80
C THR A 69 -23.40 9.12 21.25
N ARG A 70 -24.55 9.59 21.75
CA ARG A 70 -25.12 10.90 21.37
C ARG A 70 -24.19 12.07 21.73
N ILE A 71 -23.59 12.03 22.93
CA ILE A 71 -22.67 13.07 23.41
C ILE A 71 -21.40 13.12 22.56
N GLY A 72 -20.83 11.94 22.24
CA GLY A 72 -19.65 11.87 21.39
C GLY A 72 -19.95 12.24 19.93
N THR A 73 -21.15 11.93 19.43
CA THR A 73 -21.63 12.40 18.13
C THR A 73 -21.75 13.92 18.12
N LEU A 74 -22.35 14.53 19.15
CA LEU A 74 -22.38 16.00 19.28
C LEU A 74 -20.98 16.62 19.29
N LEU A 75 -20.02 15.99 19.98
CA LEU A 75 -18.64 16.47 20.05
C LEU A 75 -17.93 16.46 18.69
N LEU A 76 -18.13 15.41 17.88
CA LEU A 76 -17.39 15.23 16.62
C LEU A 76 -18.16 15.72 15.38
N CYS A 77 -19.49 15.68 15.41
CA CYS A 77 -20.37 16.03 14.30
C CYS A 77 -20.99 17.42 14.47
N GLY A 78 -20.96 18.00 15.68
CA GLY A 78 -21.50 19.34 15.94
C GLY A 78 -23.02 19.38 15.69
N LEU A 79 -23.49 20.46 15.06
CA LEU A 79 -24.93 20.69 14.87
C LEU A 79 -25.62 19.69 13.92
N PHE A 80 -24.86 18.93 13.13
CA PHE A 80 -25.40 17.97 12.16
C PHE A 80 -26.06 16.75 12.82
N CYS A 81 -25.88 16.55 14.12
CA CYS A 81 -26.57 15.50 14.86
C CYS A 81 -27.91 15.93 15.46
N PHE A 82 -28.34 17.19 15.30
CA PHE A 82 -29.62 17.64 15.87
C PHE A 82 -30.80 17.13 15.06
N SER A 83 -31.80 16.60 15.75
CA SER A 83 -33.08 16.18 15.19
C SER A 83 -34.21 17.10 15.64
N LYS A 84 -35.26 17.20 14.81
CA LYS A 84 -36.50 17.91 15.17
C LYS A 84 -37.36 17.11 16.15
N SER A 85 -37.13 15.80 16.28
CA SER A 85 -37.87 14.88 17.14
C SER A 85 -36.99 14.30 18.24
N TRP A 86 -37.60 13.89 19.36
CA TRP A 86 -36.89 13.19 20.43
C TRP A 86 -36.36 11.83 19.92
N PRO A 87 -35.10 11.47 20.19
CA PRO A 87 -34.07 12.24 20.90
C PRO A 87 -33.50 13.37 20.02
N TYR A 88 -33.51 14.61 20.53
CA TYR A 88 -33.04 15.79 19.76
C TYR A 88 -31.57 15.73 19.32
N ILE A 89 -30.81 14.74 19.80
CA ILE A 89 -29.44 14.45 19.40
C ILE A 89 -29.40 13.01 18.92
N ASN A 90 -29.13 12.83 17.64
CA ASN A 90 -28.96 11.56 16.96
C ASN A 90 -27.56 10.97 17.25
N LYS A 91 -27.45 9.64 17.24
CA LYS A 91 -26.14 9.00 17.11
C LYS A 91 -25.67 9.14 15.67
N PHE A 92 -24.38 8.92 15.41
CA PHE A 92 -23.85 8.98 14.05
C PHE A 92 -24.61 8.09 13.05
N SER A 93 -25.06 6.90 13.46
CA SER A 93 -25.86 5.98 12.63
C SER A 93 -27.25 6.49 12.27
N ASP A 94 -27.79 7.41 13.07
CA ASP A 94 -29.13 7.98 12.87
C ASP A 94 -29.09 9.31 12.09
N ILE A 95 -27.90 9.79 11.69
CA ILE A 95 -27.75 11.03 10.90
C ILE A 95 -28.02 10.73 9.41
N PRO A 96 -28.79 11.59 8.71
CA PRO A 96 -28.97 11.48 7.25
C PRO A 96 -27.65 11.37 6.49
N LEU A 97 -27.64 10.65 5.36
CA LEU A 97 -26.41 10.39 4.61
C LEU A 97 -25.70 11.69 4.18
N GLU A 98 -26.45 12.66 3.70
CA GLU A 98 -25.93 13.95 3.23
C GLU A 98 -25.20 14.70 4.35
N ASP A 99 -25.78 14.69 5.55
CA ASP A 99 -25.18 15.30 6.74
C ASP A 99 -23.94 14.51 7.21
N ARG A 100 -23.98 13.17 7.15
CA ARG A 100 -22.81 12.30 7.44
C ARG A 100 -21.65 12.60 6.49
N GLU A 101 -21.92 12.81 5.20
CA GLU A 101 -20.87 13.16 4.23
C GLU A 101 -20.20 14.49 4.58
N ILE A 102 -20.98 15.53 4.88
CA ILE A 102 -20.46 16.84 5.29
C ILE A 102 -19.60 16.72 6.55
N VAL A 103 -20.02 15.91 7.51
CA VAL A 103 -19.25 15.63 8.73
C VAL A 103 -17.91 14.98 8.39
N LEU A 104 -17.89 13.93 7.55
CA LEU A 104 -16.65 13.27 7.15
C LEU A 104 -15.71 14.22 6.37
N GLN A 105 -16.25 15.02 5.45
CA GLN A 105 -15.48 16.04 4.71
C GLN A 105 -14.77 17.01 5.68
N LYS A 106 -15.46 17.48 6.71
CA LYS A 106 -14.88 18.37 7.74
C LYS A 106 -13.80 17.66 8.54
N LEU A 107 -14.03 16.43 8.95
CA LEU A 107 -13.07 15.63 9.73
C LEU A 107 -11.80 15.34 8.92
N PHE A 108 -11.91 15.03 7.63
CA PHE A 108 -10.76 14.85 6.74
C PHE A 108 -9.93 16.12 6.53
N LYS A 109 -10.54 17.30 6.63
CA LYS A 109 -9.86 18.60 6.50
C LYS A 109 -9.35 19.17 7.82
N ASN A 110 -9.77 18.61 8.96
CA ASN A 110 -9.46 19.16 10.28
C ASN A 110 -7.98 18.92 10.69
N ARG A 111 -7.22 20.01 10.84
CA ARG A 111 -5.81 19.97 11.27
C ARG A 111 -5.64 19.92 12.79
N PHE A 112 -6.61 20.41 13.57
CA PHE A 112 -6.53 20.48 15.03
C PHE A 112 -6.74 19.12 15.69
N LEU A 113 -7.64 18.30 15.15
CA LEU A 113 -7.90 16.93 15.63
C LEU A 113 -7.13 15.91 14.79
N THR A 114 -5.80 16.05 14.72
CA THR A 114 -4.95 15.18 13.88
C THR A 114 -5.16 13.67 14.14
N PRO A 115 -5.24 13.18 15.40
CA PRO A 115 -5.52 11.77 15.66
C PRO A 115 -6.87 11.32 15.11
N VAL A 116 -7.92 12.14 15.28
CA VAL A 116 -9.26 11.85 14.74
C VAL A 116 -9.20 11.72 13.22
N ARG A 117 -8.58 12.69 12.55
CA ARG A 117 -8.38 12.67 11.09
C ARG A 117 -7.65 11.41 10.62
N VAL A 118 -6.55 11.03 11.29
CA VAL A 118 -5.79 9.82 10.95
C VAL A 118 -6.64 8.56 11.10
N GLY A 119 -7.45 8.45 12.17
CA GLY A 119 -8.33 7.31 12.37
C GLY A 119 -9.37 7.15 11.26
N PHE A 120 -10.02 8.25 10.84
CA PHE A 120 -10.95 8.20 9.70
C PHE A 120 -10.26 7.91 8.36
N LEU A 121 -9.08 8.46 8.12
CA LEU A 121 -8.31 8.15 6.90
C LEU A 121 -7.94 6.67 6.84
N PHE A 122 -7.61 6.07 7.98
CA PHE A 122 -7.32 4.65 8.08
C PHE A 122 -8.57 3.79 7.82
N ILE A 123 -9.72 4.13 8.41
CA ILE A 123 -10.99 3.43 8.13
C ILE A 123 -11.35 3.56 6.64
N LYS A 124 -11.22 4.75 6.06
CA LYS A 124 -11.43 4.97 4.62
C LYS A 124 -10.53 4.08 3.78
N PHE A 125 -9.23 4.10 4.05
CA PHE A 125 -8.26 3.31 3.31
C PHE A 125 -8.65 1.83 3.33
N LEU A 126 -8.90 1.26 4.52
CA LEU A 126 -9.27 -0.14 4.66
C LEU A 126 -10.61 -0.47 4.00
N CYS A 127 -11.64 0.34 4.23
CA CYS A 127 -12.97 0.12 3.66
C CYS A 127 -12.92 0.04 2.13
N LEU A 128 -12.27 1.02 1.49
CA LEU A 128 -12.19 1.09 0.04
C LEU A 128 -11.23 0.03 -0.51
N TYR A 129 -10.07 -0.16 0.13
CA TYR A 129 -9.13 -1.21 -0.28
C TYR A 129 -9.81 -2.57 -0.29
N ILE A 130 -10.40 -2.99 0.83
CA ILE A 130 -11.07 -4.28 0.98
C ILE A 130 -12.22 -4.41 -0.01
N PHE A 131 -13.06 -3.38 -0.17
CA PHE A 131 -14.19 -3.45 -1.11
C PHE A 131 -13.76 -3.74 -2.54
N PHE A 132 -12.69 -3.10 -3.00
CA PHE A 132 -12.26 -3.20 -4.40
C PHE A 132 -11.16 -4.24 -4.62
N SER A 133 -10.53 -4.78 -3.58
CA SER A 133 -9.54 -5.85 -3.67
C SER A 133 -10.09 -7.23 -3.32
N GLN A 134 -11.22 -7.31 -2.60
CA GLN A 134 -11.83 -8.59 -2.24
C GLN A 134 -12.33 -9.32 -3.49
N VAL A 135 -12.31 -10.64 -3.42
CA VAL A 135 -12.76 -11.53 -4.48
C VAL A 135 -13.72 -12.55 -3.88
N GLY A 136 -14.83 -12.81 -4.59
CA GLY A 136 -15.73 -13.91 -4.24
C GLY A 136 -15.17 -15.27 -4.68
N GLU A 137 -15.96 -16.33 -4.50
CA GLU A 137 -15.58 -17.72 -4.84
C GLU A 137 -15.09 -17.89 -6.30
N ASN A 138 -15.61 -17.08 -7.22
CA ASN A 138 -15.23 -17.12 -8.64
C ASN A 138 -13.99 -16.27 -8.97
N SER A 139 -13.20 -15.84 -7.98
CA SER A 139 -12.05 -14.94 -8.14
C SER A 139 -12.40 -13.62 -8.85
N LYS A 140 -13.65 -13.17 -8.68
CA LYS A 140 -14.19 -11.96 -9.31
C LYS A 140 -14.74 -11.01 -8.26
N ASN A 141 -14.63 -9.72 -8.55
CA ASN A 141 -15.35 -8.66 -7.87
C ASN A 141 -16.38 -8.04 -8.84
N PRO A 142 -17.68 -7.97 -8.49
CA PRO A 142 -18.68 -7.44 -9.40
C PRO A 142 -18.44 -5.97 -9.81
N ALA A 143 -17.79 -5.17 -8.96
CA ALA A 143 -17.49 -3.77 -9.26
C ALA A 143 -16.41 -3.59 -10.34
N TRP A 144 -15.55 -4.59 -10.56
CA TRP A 144 -14.47 -4.50 -11.55
C TRP A 144 -14.98 -4.32 -12.98
N ASN A 145 -16.11 -4.95 -13.32
CA ASN A 145 -16.72 -4.79 -14.63
C ASN A 145 -17.09 -3.34 -14.93
N ASP A 146 -17.72 -2.66 -13.96
CA ASP A 146 -18.11 -1.25 -14.08
C ASP A 146 -16.88 -0.32 -14.14
N MET A 147 -15.78 -0.70 -13.48
CA MET A 147 -14.49 0.02 -13.54
C MET A 147 -13.69 -0.25 -14.84
N GLY A 148 -14.15 -1.19 -15.66
CA GLY A 148 -13.43 -1.66 -16.84
C GLY A 148 -12.20 -2.52 -16.53
N TYR A 149 -12.09 -3.09 -15.33
CA TYR A 149 -11.00 -3.96 -14.91
C TYR A 149 -11.35 -5.44 -15.11
N GLN A 150 -10.40 -6.20 -15.63
CA GLN A 150 -10.50 -7.64 -15.81
C GLN A 150 -9.14 -8.26 -15.50
N VAL A 151 -9.19 -9.45 -14.93
CA VAL A 151 -7.99 -10.24 -14.62
C VAL A 151 -7.85 -11.28 -15.70
N ASP A 152 -6.74 -11.24 -16.42
CA ASP A 152 -6.41 -12.27 -17.41
C ASP A 152 -5.97 -13.54 -16.67
N ASN A 153 -6.67 -14.63 -16.94
CA ASN A 153 -6.37 -15.95 -16.36
C ASN A 153 -5.49 -16.82 -17.28
N GLU A 154 -5.02 -16.26 -18.41
CA GLU A 154 -4.23 -17.00 -19.38
C GLU A 154 -2.73 -16.94 -19.04
N GLU A 155 -2.32 -17.71 -18.04
CA GLU A 155 -0.95 -18.23 -18.04
C GLU A 155 -0.98 -19.66 -18.58
N ASN A 156 -0.24 -19.90 -19.67
CA ASN A 156 -0.05 -21.25 -20.23
C ASN A 156 0.63 -22.15 -19.18
N PRO A 157 -0.04 -23.20 -18.67
CA PRO A 157 0.55 -24.12 -17.69
C PRO A 157 1.71 -24.96 -18.25
N SER A 158 1.96 -24.88 -19.57
CA SER A 158 2.82 -25.80 -20.31
C SER A 158 4.33 -25.60 -20.11
N GLU A 159 4.77 -24.60 -19.33
CA GLU A 159 6.19 -24.30 -19.11
C GLU A 159 6.62 -24.31 -17.63
N THR A 160 5.77 -24.78 -16.71
CA THR A 160 6.16 -24.86 -15.29
C THR A 160 7.03 -26.11 -15.06
N PRO A 161 8.26 -25.96 -14.53
CA PRO A 161 9.06 -27.12 -14.13
C PRO A 161 8.32 -27.97 -13.09
N ASP A 162 8.43 -29.30 -13.18
CA ASP A 162 7.80 -30.23 -12.23
C ASP A 162 8.25 -30.03 -10.77
N GLU A 163 9.42 -29.42 -10.55
CA GLU A 163 10.01 -29.19 -9.22
C GLU A 163 10.24 -27.68 -8.95
N ARG A 164 9.75 -27.17 -7.81
CA ARG A 164 9.98 -25.77 -7.39
C ARG A 164 11.49 -25.51 -7.23
N PRO A 165 12.04 -24.36 -7.67
CA PRO A 165 13.49 -24.11 -7.64
C PRO A 165 14.18 -24.32 -6.29
N LEU A 166 13.52 -23.97 -5.18
CA LEU A 166 14.07 -24.15 -3.83
C LEU A 166 13.58 -25.43 -3.13
N GLN A 167 12.79 -26.29 -3.79
CA GLN A 167 12.15 -27.45 -3.16
C GLN A 167 13.13 -28.36 -2.44
N LYS A 168 14.34 -28.52 -3.00
CA LYS A 168 15.39 -29.37 -2.42
C LYS A 168 15.92 -28.86 -1.10
N GLY A 169 15.92 -27.55 -0.86
CA GLY A 169 16.51 -26.92 0.33
C GLY A 169 15.50 -26.28 1.29
N ILE A 170 14.26 -26.04 0.86
CA ILE A 170 13.27 -25.33 1.67
C ILE A 170 12.60 -26.24 2.71
N VAL A 171 12.31 -25.65 3.87
CA VAL A 171 11.45 -26.21 4.92
C VAL A 171 10.42 -25.14 5.27
N GLU A 172 9.16 -25.39 4.91
CA GLU A 172 8.05 -24.45 5.11
C GLU A 172 7.40 -24.73 6.47
N THR A 173 7.84 -24.00 7.49
CA THR A 173 7.49 -24.27 8.91
C THR A 173 5.99 -24.20 9.20
N ILE A 174 5.21 -23.53 8.33
CA ILE A 174 3.75 -23.44 8.44
C ILE A 174 3.05 -24.80 8.28
N TYR A 175 3.70 -25.77 7.63
CA TYR A 175 3.20 -27.13 7.44
C TYR A 175 3.87 -28.13 8.38
N GLU A 176 4.71 -27.66 9.29
CA GLU A 176 5.51 -28.48 10.17
C GLU A 176 4.98 -28.43 11.60
N THR A 177 5.15 -29.55 12.30
CA THR A 177 4.99 -29.69 13.74
C THR A 177 6.36 -29.71 14.41
N GLU A 178 6.41 -29.62 15.73
CA GLU A 178 7.66 -29.72 16.50
C GLU A 178 8.43 -31.03 16.22
N SER A 179 7.72 -32.13 15.97
CA SER A 179 8.35 -33.42 15.67
C SER A 179 8.78 -33.56 14.20
N SER A 180 8.01 -32.98 13.26
CA SER A 180 8.30 -33.09 11.84
C SER A 180 9.37 -32.12 11.38
N ILE A 181 9.47 -30.92 11.98
CA ILE A 181 10.48 -29.92 11.61
C ILE A 181 11.92 -30.44 11.77
N VAL A 182 12.20 -31.17 12.86
CA VAL A 182 13.53 -31.76 13.11
C VAL A 182 13.85 -32.78 12.02
N LYS A 183 12.88 -33.64 11.68
CA LYS A 183 13.03 -34.65 10.64
C LYS A 183 13.27 -34.00 9.27
N SER A 184 12.49 -32.97 8.93
CA SER A 184 12.64 -32.21 7.68
C SER A 184 14.02 -31.57 7.58
N LEU A 185 14.50 -30.88 8.63
CA LEU A 185 15.83 -30.27 8.65
C LEU A 185 16.94 -31.32 8.48
N VAL A 186 16.85 -32.47 9.15
CA VAL A 186 17.82 -33.58 9.02
C VAL A 186 17.80 -34.18 7.62
N GLN A 187 16.62 -34.39 7.02
CA GLN A 187 16.47 -34.86 5.64
C GLN A 187 17.08 -33.90 4.62
N LYS A 188 17.11 -32.59 4.93
CA LYS A 188 17.75 -31.54 4.13
C LYS A 188 19.25 -31.42 4.39
N GLY A 189 19.84 -32.32 5.17
CA GLY A 189 21.29 -32.41 5.40
C GLY A 189 21.80 -31.53 6.53
N LEU A 190 20.92 -30.96 7.36
CA LEU A 190 21.31 -30.19 8.54
C LEU A 190 21.46 -31.10 9.77
N LYS A 191 22.48 -30.82 10.58
CA LYS A 191 22.62 -31.48 11.88
C LYS A 191 21.88 -30.67 12.92
N VAL A 192 20.86 -31.27 13.52
CA VAL A 192 20.00 -30.64 14.54
C VAL A 192 20.23 -31.32 15.88
N ILE A 193 20.41 -30.52 16.93
CA ILE A 193 20.56 -30.98 18.31
C ILE A 193 19.40 -30.39 19.12
N GLU A 194 18.62 -31.26 19.75
CA GLU A 194 17.52 -30.84 20.62
C GLU A 194 18.05 -30.49 22.02
N ASP A 195 17.67 -29.31 22.52
CA ASP A 195 17.92 -28.84 23.87
C ASP A 195 16.58 -28.81 24.65
N THR A 196 16.20 -29.99 25.15
CA THR A 196 14.92 -30.22 25.85
C THR A 196 14.75 -29.36 27.11
N LYS A 197 15.86 -28.90 27.72
CA LYS A 197 15.81 -28.04 28.92
C LYS A 197 15.29 -26.64 28.63
N ASN A 198 15.64 -26.10 27.46
CA ASN A 198 15.28 -24.73 27.06
C ASN A 198 14.16 -24.69 26.02
N ASN A 199 13.64 -25.85 25.61
CA ASN A 199 12.71 -26.00 24.50
C ASN A 199 13.26 -25.36 23.21
N MET A 200 14.51 -25.66 22.85
CA MET A 200 15.22 -25.09 21.71
C MET A 200 15.83 -26.15 20.81
N TYR A 201 15.88 -25.88 19.50
CA TYR A 201 16.66 -26.66 18.54
C TYR A 201 17.91 -25.90 18.12
N LYS A 202 19.06 -26.59 18.15
CA LYS A 202 20.36 -26.05 17.70
C LYS A 202 20.69 -26.64 16.33
N VAL A 203 20.68 -25.80 15.31
CA VAL A 203 21.01 -26.18 13.92
C VAL A 203 22.47 -25.83 13.66
N GLN A 204 23.28 -26.83 13.31
CA GLN A 204 24.69 -26.61 12.97
C GLN A 204 24.84 -26.14 11.51
N CYS A 205 25.42 -24.97 11.32
CA CYS A 205 25.72 -24.36 10.02
C CYS A 205 26.95 -23.46 10.12
N ASP A 206 27.51 -23.06 8.97
CA ASP A 206 28.66 -22.16 8.91
C ASP A 206 28.20 -20.69 8.92
N VAL A 207 27.07 -20.40 8.26
CA VAL A 207 26.49 -19.06 8.18
C VAL A 207 24.98 -19.11 8.32
N VAL A 208 24.43 -18.18 9.09
CA VAL A 208 22.98 -17.89 9.14
C VAL A 208 22.71 -16.54 8.49
N ILE A 209 21.77 -16.51 7.57
CA ILE A 209 21.26 -15.28 6.94
C ILE A 209 19.82 -15.09 7.39
N VAL A 210 19.52 -13.92 7.94
CA VAL A 210 18.17 -13.57 8.37
C VAL A 210 17.55 -12.65 7.32
N GLY A 211 16.56 -13.16 6.59
CA GLY A 211 15.88 -12.51 5.47
C GLY A 211 16.49 -12.90 4.13
N SER A 212 15.65 -13.38 3.21
CA SER A 212 16.04 -13.81 1.86
C SER A 212 15.93 -12.70 0.80
N GLY A 213 15.74 -11.45 1.23
CA GLY A 213 15.53 -10.29 0.37
C GLY A 213 16.72 -9.93 -0.54
N CYS A 214 16.66 -8.74 -1.16
CA CYS A 214 17.58 -8.29 -2.20
C CYS A 214 19.08 -8.48 -1.89
N GLY A 215 19.49 -8.29 -0.63
CA GLY A 215 20.87 -8.54 -0.20
C GLY A 215 21.11 -9.96 0.35
N GLY A 216 20.14 -10.50 1.10
CA GLY A 216 20.28 -11.78 1.79
C GLY A 216 20.36 -12.97 0.84
N GLY A 217 19.50 -13.00 -0.18
CA GLY A 217 19.52 -14.06 -1.19
C GLY A 217 20.84 -14.11 -1.98
N VAL A 218 21.37 -12.94 -2.36
CA VAL A 218 22.65 -12.83 -3.08
C VAL A 218 23.82 -13.28 -2.19
N ALA A 219 23.87 -12.81 -0.93
CA ALA A 219 24.88 -13.24 0.02
C ALA A 219 24.84 -14.76 0.26
N ALA A 220 23.63 -15.34 0.36
CA ALA A 220 23.45 -16.77 0.50
C ALA A 220 24.03 -17.53 -0.70
N SER A 221 23.71 -17.09 -1.91
CA SER A 221 24.20 -17.71 -3.15
C SER A 221 25.73 -17.69 -3.23
N VAL A 222 26.37 -16.56 -2.96
CA VAL A 222 27.84 -16.41 -3.00
C VAL A 222 28.53 -17.29 -1.96
N LEU A 223 28.03 -17.29 -0.73
CA LEU A 223 28.62 -18.07 0.37
C LEU A 223 28.42 -19.57 0.18
N ALA A 224 27.23 -19.99 -0.25
CA ALA A 224 26.95 -21.40 -0.53
C ALA A 224 27.79 -21.91 -1.72
N SER A 225 27.96 -21.10 -2.77
CA SER A 225 28.82 -21.42 -3.91
C SER A 225 30.30 -21.53 -3.52
N SER A 226 30.69 -20.91 -2.40
CA SER A 226 32.04 -21.02 -1.81
C SER A 226 32.20 -22.26 -0.92
N GLY A 227 31.19 -23.13 -0.82
CA GLY A 227 31.22 -24.38 -0.06
C GLY A 227 30.73 -24.28 1.39
N HIS A 228 30.23 -23.11 1.83
CA HIS A 228 29.69 -22.96 3.17
C HIS A 228 28.28 -23.56 3.31
N LYS A 229 27.99 -24.16 4.48
CA LYS A 229 26.63 -24.54 4.87
C LYS A 229 25.87 -23.31 5.35
N VAL A 230 25.06 -22.75 4.46
CA VAL A 230 24.28 -21.54 4.71
C VAL A 230 22.84 -21.92 5.06
N VAL A 231 22.33 -21.38 6.17
CA VAL A 231 20.91 -21.44 6.55
C VAL A 231 20.30 -20.06 6.34
N VAL A 232 19.22 -19.98 5.57
CA VAL A 232 18.46 -18.75 5.36
C VAL A 232 17.16 -18.83 6.14
N LEU A 233 16.91 -17.84 6.99
CA LEU A 233 15.66 -17.71 7.75
C LEU A 233 14.80 -16.64 7.10
N GLU A 234 13.66 -17.03 6.55
CA GLU A 234 12.67 -16.12 5.96
C GLU A 234 11.39 -16.14 6.81
N LYS A 235 10.82 -14.95 7.05
CA LYS A 235 9.56 -14.82 7.78
C LYS A 235 8.36 -15.09 6.87
N GLY A 236 8.48 -14.72 5.59
CA GLY A 236 7.43 -14.89 4.60
C GLY A 236 7.34 -16.27 3.96
N ASN A 237 6.29 -16.47 3.16
CA ASN A 237 6.07 -17.70 2.41
C ASN A 237 6.88 -17.72 1.09
N TYR A 238 7.06 -18.92 0.53
CA TYR A 238 7.72 -19.12 -0.75
C TYR A 238 6.70 -19.33 -1.88
N PHE A 239 6.71 -18.41 -2.84
CA PHE A 239 5.89 -18.50 -4.05
C PHE A 239 6.77 -18.70 -5.27
N THR A 240 6.25 -19.47 -6.22
CA THR A 240 6.79 -19.65 -7.56
C THR A 240 5.84 -19.07 -8.59
N LYS A 241 6.23 -19.08 -9.87
CA LYS A 241 5.43 -18.52 -10.97
C LYS A 241 3.97 -19.02 -10.93
N SER A 242 3.76 -20.32 -10.74
CA SER A 242 2.42 -20.93 -10.69
C SER A 242 1.60 -20.55 -9.46
N ASP A 243 2.26 -20.07 -8.40
CA ASP A 243 1.58 -19.68 -7.16
C ASP A 243 1.17 -18.19 -7.19
N TYR A 244 1.76 -17.39 -8.08
CA TYR A 244 1.42 -15.99 -8.19
C TYR A 244 0.03 -15.79 -8.76
N SER A 245 -0.68 -14.85 -8.16
CA SER A 245 -2.02 -14.47 -8.56
C SER A 245 -2.03 -13.01 -9.00
N SER A 246 -2.72 -12.73 -10.11
CA SER A 246 -3.03 -11.38 -10.57
C SER A 246 -4.09 -10.67 -9.69
N LEU A 247 -4.53 -11.30 -8.60
CA LEU A 247 -5.50 -10.75 -7.66
C LEU A 247 -4.78 -9.90 -6.59
N GLU A 248 -5.01 -8.59 -6.64
CA GLU A 248 -4.37 -7.62 -5.74
C GLU A 248 -4.54 -7.96 -4.25
N GLY A 249 -5.77 -8.20 -3.80
CA GLY A 249 -6.08 -8.42 -2.38
C GLY A 249 -5.33 -9.61 -1.77
N PRO A 250 -5.52 -10.84 -2.28
CA PRO A 250 -4.83 -12.03 -1.82
C PRO A 250 -3.30 -11.91 -1.90
N SER A 251 -2.76 -11.45 -3.03
CA SER A 251 -1.32 -11.32 -3.24
C SER A 251 -0.69 -10.32 -2.27
N GLN A 252 -1.32 -9.16 -2.07
CA GLN A 252 -0.82 -8.17 -1.10
C GLN A 252 -0.90 -8.71 0.34
N SER A 253 -1.98 -9.39 0.68
CA SER A 253 -2.18 -10.00 2.00
C SER A 253 -1.10 -11.04 2.35
N GLN A 254 -0.65 -11.82 1.37
CA GLN A 254 0.31 -12.92 1.57
C GLN A 254 1.77 -12.49 1.44
N MET A 255 2.07 -11.52 0.58
CA MET A 255 3.45 -11.19 0.20
C MET A 255 3.98 -9.91 0.83
N TYR A 256 3.14 -9.08 1.46
CA TYR A 256 3.56 -7.80 2.04
C TYR A 256 3.52 -7.85 3.57
N GLU A 257 4.45 -7.14 4.19
CA GLU A 257 4.49 -6.94 5.64
C GLU A 257 3.19 -6.29 6.12
N SER A 258 2.61 -6.86 7.18
CA SER A 258 1.27 -6.50 7.67
C SER A 258 0.18 -6.52 6.58
N GLY A 259 0.38 -7.27 5.49
CA GLY A 259 -0.53 -7.31 4.35
C GLY A 259 -0.67 -5.98 3.61
N GLY A 260 0.38 -5.15 3.60
CA GLY A 260 0.44 -3.91 2.82
C GLY A 260 0.05 -2.63 3.59
N ILE A 261 -0.31 -2.74 4.87
CA ILE A 261 -0.78 -1.59 5.67
C ILE A 261 0.26 -1.04 6.66
N LEU A 262 1.53 -1.48 6.56
CA LEU A 262 2.60 -1.00 7.42
C LEU A 262 2.81 0.50 7.23
N SER A 263 2.84 1.26 8.32
CA SER A 263 3.01 2.72 8.30
C SER A 263 3.95 3.24 9.38
N THR A 264 4.34 4.51 9.25
CA THR A 264 4.96 5.25 10.37
C THR A 264 3.95 5.45 11.50
N LEU A 265 4.45 5.67 12.72
CA LEU A 265 3.61 5.89 13.91
C LEU A 265 2.65 7.08 13.81
N ASP A 266 3.00 8.08 13.01
CA ASP A 266 2.16 9.25 12.76
C ASP A 266 1.26 9.11 11.52
N GLY A 267 1.28 7.94 10.86
CA GLY A 267 0.47 7.61 9.70
C GLY A 267 0.79 8.43 8.45
N LYS A 268 1.92 9.14 8.41
CA LYS A 268 2.27 10.02 7.27
C LYS A 268 2.92 9.27 6.11
N ILE A 269 3.55 8.14 6.37
CA ILE A 269 4.19 7.31 5.36
C ILE A 269 3.66 5.89 5.49
N MET A 270 3.20 5.33 4.38
CA MET A 270 2.94 3.91 4.21
C MET A 270 4.19 3.26 3.61
N VAL A 271 4.62 2.13 4.17
CA VAL A 271 5.85 1.44 3.79
C VAL A 271 5.48 0.10 3.17
N MET A 272 5.74 -0.03 1.86
CA MET A 272 5.51 -1.28 1.14
C MET A 272 6.75 -2.16 1.28
N ALA A 273 6.74 -3.06 2.26
CA ALA A 273 7.82 -4.02 2.51
C ALA A 273 7.38 -5.44 2.16
N GLY A 274 8.23 -6.20 1.47
CA GLY A 274 7.95 -7.59 1.13
C GLY A 274 8.20 -8.52 2.31
N SER A 275 7.27 -9.44 2.55
CA SER A 275 7.32 -10.52 3.53
C SER A 275 7.07 -11.85 2.81
N THR A 276 8.03 -12.22 1.95
CA THR A 276 8.02 -13.43 1.12
C THR A 276 9.47 -13.79 0.78
N VAL A 277 9.74 -15.00 0.31
CA VAL A 277 11.06 -15.34 -0.23
C VAL A 277 11.43 -14.38 -1.38
N GLY A 278 12.60 -13.76 -1.28
CA GLY A 278 13.03 -12.65 -2.16
C GLY A 278 12.67 -11.25 -1.63
N GLY A 279 11.83 -11.16 -0.59
CA GLY A 279 11.49 -9.91 0.08
C GLY A 279 10.98 -8.83 -0.88
N GLY A 280 11.57 -7.64 -0.81
CA GLY A 280 11.21 -6.51 -1.68
C GLY A 280 11.40 -6.78 -3.18
N SER A 281 12.34 -7.63 -3.60
CA SER A 281 12.54 -7.90 -5.04
C SER A 281 11.45 -8.79 -5.64
N ALA A 282 10.69 -9.51 -4.82
CA ALA A 282 9.57 -10.33 -5.29
C ALA A 282 8.28 -9.52 -5.52
N ILE A 283 8.18 -8.33 -4.93
CA ILE A 283 6.97 -7.48 -4.95
C ILE A 283 7.20 -6.12 -5.63
N ASN A 284 8.43 -5.78 -5.98
CA ASN A 284 8.73 -4.48 -6.57
C ASN A 284 8.35 -4.42 -8.06
N TRP A 285 8.59 -3.24 -8.62
CA TRP A 285 8.22 -2.86 -9.97
C TRP A 285 9.32 -3.16 -10.99
N SER A 286 10.31 -3.99 -10.62
CA SER A 286 11.47 -4.36 -11.44
C SER A 286 12.34 -3.20 -11.94
N ALA A 287 12.16 -1.98 -11.41
CA ALA A 287 13.02 -0.84 -11.75
C ALA A 287 14.45 -1.05 -11.24
N CYS A 288 15.41 -1.08 -12.17
CA CYS A 288 16.84 -1.28 -11.88
C CYS A 288 17.62 -0.02 -12.28
N ILE A 289 17.87 0.85 -11.32
CA ILE A 289 18.59 2.11 -11.54
C ILE A 289 20.02 1.95 -11.02
N LYS A 290 21.02 2.16 -11.89
CA LYS A 290 22.43 2.13 -11.48
C LYS A 290 22.70 3.27 -10.49
N THR A 291 23.34 2.94 -9.36
CA THR A 291 23.85 3.92 -8.39
C THR A 291 24.76 4.93 -9.12
N PRO A 292 24.55 6.25 -8.94
CA PRO A 292 25.39 7.26 -9.57
C PRO A 292 26.87 7.13 -9.20
N ASP A 293 27.77 7.35 -10.16
CA ASP A 293 29.22 7.16 -9.93
C ASP A 293 29.76 8.08 -8.83
N SER A 294 29.19 9.29 -8.67
CA SER A 294 29.56 10.22 -7.58
C SER A 294 29.27 9.66 -6.19
N ILE A 295 28.20 8.89 -6.03
CA ILE A 295 27.84 8.23 -4.75
C ILE A 295 28.79 7.06 -4.49
N ILE A 296 29.15 6.31 -5.54
CA ILE A 296 30.13 5.22 -5.45
C ILE A 296 31.51 5.78 -5.04
N GLN A 297 31.91 6.91 -5.63
CA GLN A 297 33.13 7.64 -5.26
C GLN A 297 33.08 8.15 -3.83
N GLU A 298 31.97 8.78 -3.40
CA GLU A 298 31.77 9.20 -2.01
C GLU A 298 31.98 8.03 -1.03
N TRP A 299 31.41 6.85 -1.31
CA TRP A 299 31.59 5.67 -0.48
C TRP A 299 33.02 5.08 -0.55
N GLY A 300 33.72 5.27 -1.67
CA GLY A 300 35.07 4.78 -1.90
C GLY A 300 36.16 5.65 -1.28
N ASP A 301 35.98 6.96 -1.34
CA ASP A 301 36.94 7.97 -0.87
C ASP A 301 36.81 8.20 0.65
N ASP A 302 35.59 8.07 1.20
CA ASP A 302 35.28 8.18 2.62
C ASP A 302 35.13 6.77 3.24
N LYS A 303 36.25 6.14 3.65
CA LYS A 303 36.33 4.77 4.23
C LYS A 303 35.42 4.55 5.46
N ARG A 304 34.11 4.36 5.29
CA ARG A 304 33.14 4.13 6.37
C ARG A 304 32.49 2.75 6.38
N ILE A 305 33.20 1.70 5.94
CA ILE A 305 32.76 0.32 6.25
C ILE A 305 33.90 -0.57 6.80
N PRO A 306 34.47 -0.29 8.00
CA PRO A 306 35.39 -1.21 8.68
C PRO A 306 34.67 -2.27 9.55
N THR A 307 33.34 -2.42 9.46
CA THR A 307 32.51 -2.89 10.58
C THR A 307 32.22 -4.40 10.66
N PHE A 308 33.08 -5.27 10.12
CA PHE A 308 32.86 -6.73 10.25
C PHE A 308 34.05 -7.44 10.90
N LYS A 309 34.39 -7.06 12.14
CA LYS A 309 35.28 -7.82 13.01
C LYS A 309 34.87 -7.69 14.48
N SER A 310 33.92 -8.49 14.95
CA SER A 310 33.79 -8.82 16.38
C SER A 310 32.99 -10.12 16.57
N PRO A 311 33.46 -11.07 17.40
CA PRO A 311 32.73 -12.31 17.75
C PRO A 311 31.44 -12.10 18.57
N ASP A 312 31.21 -10.90 19.12
CA ASP A 312 30.13 -10.61 20.07
C ASP A 312 28.84 -10.10 19.41
N GLY A 313 28.33 -10.78 18.38
CA GLY A 313 27.11 -10.36 17.68
C GLY A 313 27.18 -8.93 17.11
N LEU A 314 26.07 -8.47 16.51
CA LEU A 314 25.99 -7.12 15.96
C LEU A 314 25.72 -6.09 17.08
N LYS A 315 26.76 -5.70 17.83
CA LYS A 315 26.71 -4.53 18.75
C LYS A 315 27.04 -3.26 17.97
N ASN A 316 26.15 -2.82 17.08
CA ASN A 316 26.31 -1.56 16.35
C ASN A 316 25.26 -0.54 16.84
N PRO A 317 25.67 0.62 17.39
CA PRO A 317 24.74 1.64 17.89
C PRO A 317 23.85 2.25 16.80
N ASN A 318 24.13 1.97 15.53
CA ASN A 318 23.33 2.38 14.38
C ASN A 318 22.21 1.38 14.02
N ILE A 319 22.15 0.19 14.63
CA ILE A 319 21.06 -0.77 14.35
C ILE A 319 19.72 -0.15 14.73
N GLY A 320 18.77 -0.18 13.80
CA GLY A 320 17.46 0.46 13.96
C GLY A 320 17.50 2.00 13.88
N ARG A 321 18.63 2.61 13.53
CA ARG A 321 18.78 4.06 13.31
C ARG A 321 19.20 4.33 11.87
N ASN A 322 19.08 5.58 11.45
CA ASN A 322 19.44 6.04 10.10
C ASN A 322 18.68 5.27 9.02
N LEU A 323 17.39 4.99 9.26
CA LEU A 323 16.51 4.47 8.21
C LEU A 323 16.35 5.56 7.15
N HIS A 324 16.85 5.30 5.96
CA HIS A 324 16.58 6.08 4.76
C HIS A 324 15.50 5.37 3.94
N LEU A 325 14.61 6.16 3.37
CA LEU A 325 13.51 5.72 2.52
C LEU A 325 13.62 6.44 1.17
N HIS A 326 12.84 6.01 0.20
CA HIS A 326 12.59 6.80 -1.01
C HIS A 326 11.16 7.32 -0.93
N PRO A 327 10.93 8.54 -0.39
CA PRO A 327 9.59 9.08 -0.33
C PRO A 327 9.03 9.29 -1.73
N VAL A 328 7.74 8.97 -1.86
CA VAL A 328 7.03 9.05 -3.13
C VAL A 328 5.76 9.88 -2.93
N ILE A 329 5.45 10.73 -3.90
CA ILE A 329 4.15 11.39 -4.04
C ILE A 329 3.63 11.19 -5.45
N MET A 330 2.31 11.07 -5.61
CA MET A 330 1.68 10.78 -6.89
C MET A 330 0.91 11.97 -7.47
N ALA A 331 0.76 11.94 -8.79
CA ALA A 331 -0.24 12.67 -9.55
C ALA A 331 -1.00 11.67 -10.42
N TRP A 332 -2.21 12.03 -10.83
CA TRP A 332 -3.03 11.23 -11.71
C TRP A 332 -3.59 12.08 -12.85
N GLY A 333 -3.82 11.44 -14.00
CA GLY A 333 -4.43 12.06 -15.17
C GLY A 333 -5.44 11.12 -15.83
N TYR A 334 -6.60 11.65 -16.19
CA TYR A 334 -7.68 10.92 -16.86
C TYR A 334 -7.63 11.15 -18.38
N PHE A 335 -7.67 10.05 -19.15
CA PHE A 335 -7.56 10.05 -20.61
C PHE A 335 -8.78 9.36 -21.24
N PRO A 336 -9.87 10.10 -21.49
CA PRO A 336 -11.10 9.53 -22.06
C PRO A 336 -10.85 8.96 -23.47
N GLU A 337 -11.47 7.83 -23.79
CA GLU A 337 -11.31 7.19 -25.12
C GLU A 337 -11.73 8.10 -26.27
N SER A 338 -12.73 8.97 -26.06
CA SER A 338 -13.26 9.84 -27.12
C SER A 338 -12.27 10.88 -27.61
N ASN A 339 -11.32 11.30 -26.75
CA ASN A 339 -10.49 12.48 -26.98
C ASN A 339 -8.98 12.22 -26.71
N SER A 340 -8.54 10.96 -26.65
CA SER A 340 -7.12 10.64 -26.42
C SER A 340 -6.56 9.74 -27.53
N ASP A 341 -5.35 10.04 -27.97
CA ASP A 341 -4.59 9.17 -28.88
C ASP A 341 -4.09 7.88 -28.20
N LEU A 342 -4.16 7.82 -26.86
CA LEU A 342 -3.75 6.68 -26.06
C LEU A 342 -4.81 5.57 -26.11
N LYS A 343 -4.40 4.37 -26.55
CA LYS A 343 -5.25 3.17 -26.64
C LYS A 343 -4.96 2.21 -25.49
N GLY A 344 -5.88 1.27 -25.24
CA GLY A 344 -5.75 0.24 -24.20
C GLY A 344 -6.13 0.73 -22.81
N LYS A 345 -6.01 -0.14 -21.81
CA LYS A 345 -6.29 0.20 -20.41
C LYS A 345 -5.01 0.39 -19.63
N ILE A 346 -5.09 1.11 -18.51
CA ILE A 346 -3.91 1.43 -17.67
C ILE A 346 -3.18 0.21 -17.12
N TYR A 347 -3.84 -0.94 -17.04
CA TYR A 347 -3.30 -2.17 -16.49
C TYR A 347 -2.86 -3.16 -17.58
N GLU A 348 -3.00 -2.79 -18.85
CA GLU A 348 -2.55 -3.60 -19.99
C GLU A 348 -1.11 -3.25 -20.36
N GLY A 349 -0.30 -4.27 -20.67
CA GLY A 349 1.09 -4.09 -21.09
C GLY A 349 2.12 -4.20 -19.95
N GLY A 350 3.36 -3.80 -20.25
CA GLY A 350 4.48 -3.88 -19.31
C GLY A 350 4.46 -2.77 -18.27
N ILE A 351 4.81 -3.11 -17.03
CA ILE A 351 5.00 -2.16 -15.93
C ILE A 351 6.30 -1.35 -16.12
N ILE A 352 6.26 -0.04 -15.85
CA ILE A 352 7.41 0.90 -15.89
C ILE A 352 8.31 0.72 -17.13
N THR A 353 7.79 1.13 -18.30
CA THR A 353 8.56 1.11 -19.56
C THR A 353 9.52 2.28 -19.71
N SER A 354 9.42 3.30 -18.85
CA SER A 354 10.31 4.47 -18.86
C SER A 354 10.42 5.12 -17.48
N VAL A 355 11.57 5.76 -17.24
CA VAL A 355 11.84 6.59 -16.06
C VAL A 355 12.41 7.93 -16.49
N HIS A 356 11.96 9.02 -15.86
CA HIS A 356 12.39 10.37 -16.18
C HIS A 356 13.10 11.03 -14.99
N LYS A 357 14.37 11.43 -15.17
CA LYS A 357 15.14 12.13 -14.15
C LYS A 357 14.83 13.62 -14.19
N VAL A 358 14.27 14.15 -13.11
CA VAL A 358 14.00 15.58 -12.96
C VAL A 358 15.27 16.27 -12.48
N GLY A 359 15.98 16.91 -13.40
CA GLY A 359 17.14 17.75 -13.10
C GLY A 359 16.76 19.13 -12.59
N SER A 360 17.67 19.78 -11.86
CA SER A 360 17.67 21.25 -11.71
C SER A 360 18.84 21.85 -12.48
N TYR A 361 18.80 23.18 -12.70
CA TYR A 361 19.87 23.94 -13.36
C TYR A 361 21.28 23.67 -12.79
N ASP A 362 21.38 23.18 -11.54
CA ASP A 362 22.64 22.84 -10.85
C ASP A 362 23.02 21.35 -10.91
N SER A 363 22.66 20.61 -11.96
CA SER A 363 23.09 19.21 -12.24
C SER A 363 22.67 18.09 -11.26
N ASN A 364 22.10 18.39 -10.08
CA ASN A 364 21.58 17.38 -9.16
C ASN A 364 20.15 16.95 -9.52
N VAL A 365 19.93 15.63 -9.64
CA VAL A 365 18.60 15.02 -9.84
C VAL A 365 17.79 15.17 -8.56
N ARG A 366 16.66 15.88 -8.62
CA ARG A 366 15.80 16.14 -7.45
C ARG A 366 14.72 15.10 -7.26
N ALA A 367 14.26 14.48 -8.35
CA ALA A 367 13.26 13.43 -8.34
C ALA A 367 13.41 12.52 -9.56
N ILE A 368 12.91 11.30 -9.47
CA ILE A 368 12.69 10.39 -10.59
C ILE A 368 11.19 10.23 -10.75
N ILE A 369 10.69 10.48 -11.96
CA ILE A 369 9.29 10.23 -12.32
C ILE A 369 9.19 8.82 -12.90
N GLU A 370 8.28 8.03 -12.34
CA GLU A 370 7.94 6.69 -12.82
C GLU A 370 6.43 6.56 -12.96
N SER A 371 6.01 5.54 -13.72
CA SER A 371 4.60 5.29 -14.05
C SER A 371 4.11 4.03 -13.32
N PRO A 372 3.57 4.14 -12.10
CA PRO A 372 3.01 3.01 -11.39
C PRO A 372 1.65 2.57 -11.99
N ILE A 373 1.24 1.37 -11.59
CA ILE A 373 -0.01 0.67 -11.88
C ILE A 373 -0.61 0.35 -10.52
N LEU A 374 -1.75 0.95 -10.23
CA LEU A 374 -2.49 0.65 -9.01
C LEU A 374 -3.59 -0.34 -9.37
N GLY A 375 -3.71 -1.43 -8.60
CA GLY A 375 -4.89 -2.29 -8.68
C GLY A 375 -6.15 -1.55 -8.20
N PRO A 376 -7.35 -2.10 -8.45
CA PRO A 376 -8.62 -1.45 -8.09
C PRO A 376 -8.72 -1.07 -6.61
N GLY A 377 -8.21 -1.91 -5.70
CA GLY A 377 -8.17 -1.68 -4.26
C GLY A 377 -7.28 -0.50 -3.88
N SER A 378 -6.03 -0.51 -4.33
CA SER A 378 -5.08 0.57 -4.06
C SER A 378 -5.53 1.89 -4.68
N PHE A 379 -6.06 1.84 -5.90
CA PHE A 379 -6.62 3.02 -6.56
C PHE A 379 -7.75 3.64 -5.74
N ALA A 380 -8.73 2.83 -5.32
CA ALA A 380 -9.87 3.30 -4.53
C ALA A 380 -9.44 3.87 -3.17
N ALA A 381 -8.52 3.19 -2.49
CA ALA A 381 -8.05 3.58 -1.16
C ALA A 381 -7.26 4.90 -1.17
N LEU A 382 -6.43 5.10 -2.20
CA LEU A 382 -5.60 6.30 -2.37
C LEU A 382 -6.34 7.47 -3.04
N CYS A 383 -7.45 7.19 -3.72
CA CYS A 383 -8.29 8.21 -4.33
C CYS A 383 -8.75 9.24 -3.28
N PRO A 384 -8.59 10.56 -3.50
CA PRO A 384 -9.23 11.57 -2.65
C PRO A 384 -10.73 11.32 -2.52
N TRP A 385 -11.27 11.54 -1.32
CA TRP A 385 -12.70 11.37 -1.07
C TRP A 385 -13.31 12.73 -0.79
N THR A 386 -14.22 13.16 -1.67
CA THR A 386 -14.98 14.41 -1.50
C THR A 386 -16.45 14.12 -1.22
N SER A 387 -17.04 13.16 -1.93
CA SER A 387 -18.33 12.53 -1.61
C SER A 387 -18.33 11.09 -2.10
N GLY A 388 -19.34 10.31 -1.70
CA GLY A 388 -19.57 8.96 -2.22
C GLY A 388 -19.85 8.95 -3.72
N GLU A 389 -20.56 9.94 -4.22
CA GLU A 389 -20.84 10.12 -5.65
C GLU A 389 -19.57 10.44 -6.45
N ASP A 390 -18.74 11.39 -5.99
CA ASP A 390 -17.47 11.73 -6.64
C ASP A 390 -16.52 10.53 -6.67
N LEU A 391 -16.46 9.74 -5.59
CA LEU A 391 -15.67 8.51 -5.55
C LEU A 391 -16.14 7.52 -6.63
N LYS A 392 -17.44 7.24 -6.73
CA LYS A 392 -17.98 6.32 -7.74
C LYS A 392 -17.69 6.80 -9.16
N ASN A 393 -17.86 8.09 -9.44
CA ASN A 393 -17.52 8.69 -10.73
C ASN A 393 -16.04 8.51 -11.09
N ARG A 394 -15.12 8.61 -10.11
CA ARG A 394 -13.69 8.37 -10.32
C ARG A 394 -13.36 6.90 -10.54
N LEU A 395 -14.03 6.00 -9.84
CA LEU A 395 -13.87 4.55 -10.01
C LEU A 395 -14.29 4.08 -11.40
N LEU A 396 -15.36 4.66 -11.97
CA LEU A 396 -15.76 4.40 -13.37
C LEU A 396 -14.68 4.83 -14.38
N LYS A 397 -13.83 5.78 -14.02
CA LYS A 397 -12.70 6.25 -14.83
C LYS A 397 -11.42 5.46 -14.62
N TYR A 398 -11.41 4.45 -13.73
CA TYR A 398 -10.21 3.70 -13.33
C TYR A 398 -9.37 3.22 -14.51
N SER A 399 -9.99 2.47 -15.43
CA SER A 399 -9.31 1.85 -16.59
C SER A 399 -8.58 2.82 -17.51
N ARG A 400 -8.87 4.12 -17.38
CA ARG A 400 -8.35 5.21 -18.20
C ARG A 400 -7.69 6.34 -17.37
N THR A 401 -7.34 6.07 -16.11
CA THR A 401 -6.67 7.03 -15.22
C THR A 401 -5.23 6.60 -14.94
N ALA A 402 -4.27 7.24 -15.61
CA ALA A 402 -2.85 6.96 -15.43
C ALA A 402 -2.31 7.66 -14.17
N HIS A 403 -1.31 7.04 -13.54
CA HIS A 403 -0.60 7.61 -12.41
C HIS A 403 0.86 7.86 -12.78
N LEU A 404 1.41 8.95 -12.25
CA LEU A 404 2.84 9.18 -12.21
C LEU A 404 3.23 9.44 -10.76
N PHE A 405 4.35 8.88 -10.34
CA PHE A 405 4.91 9.20 -9.03
C PHE A 405 6.25 9.90 -9.15
N ALA A 406 6.51 10.81 -8.22
CA ALA A 406 7.81 11.44 -8.03
C ALA A 406 8.50 10.82 -6.83
N MET A 407 9.57 10.08 -7.09
CA MET A 407 10.44 9.49 -6.08
C MET A 407 11.62 10.41 -5.83
N VAL A 408 11.88 10.74 -4.56
CA VAL A 408 13.00 11.61 -4.18
C VAL A 408 14.05 10.84 -3.41
N SER A 409 15.32 11.25 -3.56
CA SER A 409 16.37 10.85 -2.62
C SER A 409 16.14 11.62 -1.33
N ASP A 410 16.05 10.92 -0.20
CA ASP A 410 15.83 11.56 1.07
C ASP A 410 17.11 12.09 1.71
N VAL A 411 16.97 13.20 2.42
CA VAL A 411 17.92 13.72 3.40
C VAL A 411 17.40 13.48 4.81
N GLY A 412 16.08 13.39 4.97
CA GLY A 412 15.44 12.93 6.18
C GLY A 412 15.92 11.54 6.61
N SER A 413 15.66 11.22 7.87
CA SER A 413 16.00 9.90 8.39
C SER A 413 15.00 9.43 9.43
N GLY A 414 14.95 8.12 9.59
CA GLY A 414 14.06 7.43 10.49
C GLY A 414 14.76 6.46 11.43
N LYS A 415 13.93 5.74 12.18
CA LYS A 415 14.32 4.70 13.13
C LYS A 415 13.32 3.56 13.06
N VAL A 416 13.82 2.34 13.22
CA VAL A 416 13.03 1.12 13.37
C VAL A 416 13.30 0.57 14.77
N ARG A 417 12.23 0.40 15.55
CA ARG A 417 12.32 -0.21 16.88
C ARG A 417 12.34 -1.73 16.77
N SER A 418 12.78 -2.40 17.83
CA SER A 418 12.84 -3.87 17.90
C SER A 418 11.48 -4.56 17.71
N ASP A 419 10.38 -3.84 17.97
CA ASP A 419 9.01 -4.30 17.75
C ASP A 419 8.45 -3.90 16.38
N GLY A 420 9.31 -3.48 15.45
CA GLY A 420 8.94 -3.14 14.07
C GLY A 420 8.38 -1.73 13.87
N ARG A 421 8.18 -0.95 14.94
CA ARG A 421 7.64 0.41 14.82
C ARG A 421 8.60 1.35 14.11
N ILE A 422 8.06 2.08 13.11
CA ILE A 422 8.82 3.01 12.27
C ILE A 422 8.47 4.44 12.66
N SER A 423 9.50 5.25 12.91
CA SER A 423 9.37 6.71 12.96
C SER A 423 10.26 7.33 11.91
N TYR A 424 9.75 8.28 11.14
CA TYR A 424 10.50 8.93 10.08
C TYR A 424 10.26 10.43 10.09
N LYS A 425 11.31 11.23 9.85
CA LYS A 425 11.23 12.68 9.83
C LYS A 425 11.75 13.23 8.51
N PHE A 426 10.84 13.82 7.74
CA PHE A 426 11.19 14.59 6.54
C PHE A 426 12.07 15.80 6.86
N ASN A 427 13.08 16.01 6.03
CA ASN A 427 13.78 17.27 5.89
C ASN A 427 12.92 18.29 5.09
N ALA A 428 13.24 19.59 5.21
CA ALA A 428 12.62 20.61 4.38
C ALA A 428 12.93 20.41 2.90
N MET A 429 14.16 19.98 2.56
CA MET A 429 14.57 19.71 1.18
C MET A 429 13.78 18.56 0.56
N ASP A 430 13.51 17.48 1.30
CA ASP A 430 12.69 16.36 0.83
C ASP A 430 11.31 16.86 0.37
N LYS A 431 10.69 17.75 1.17
CA LYS A 431 9.36 18.32 0.85
C LYS A 431 9.39 19.19 -0.40
N GLU A 432 10.43 19.99 -0.58
CA GLU A 432 10.56 20.82 -1.78
C GLU A 432 10.84 19.98 -3.04
N SER A 433 11.67 18.95 -2.93
CA SER A 433 11.90 17.99 -4.02
C SER A 433 10.62 17.25 -4.39
N LEU A 434 9.83 16.81 -3.41
CA LEU A 434 8.52 16.16 -3.64
C LEU A 434 7.57 17.10 -4.36
N LYS A 435 7.46 18.36 -3.93
CA LYS A 435 6.62 19.37 -4.61
C LYS A 435 7.09 19.62 -6.04
N HIS A 436 8.40 19.66 -6.28
CA HIS A 436 8.95 19.89 -7.61
C HIS A 436 8.66 18.72 -8.54
N GLY A 437 8.93 17.48 -8.08
CA GLY A 437 8.59 16.28 -8.82
C GLY A 437 7.10 16.16 -9.11
N LEU A 438 6.24 16.49 -8.14
CA LEU A 438 4.79 16.50 -8.31
C LEU A 438 4.34 17.48 -9.40
N ARG A 439 4.88 18.70 -9.41
CA ARG A 439 4.61 19.68 -10.48
C ARG A 439 5.04 19.17 -11.84
N GLN A 440 6.19 18.51 -11.92
CA GLN A 440 6.68 17.93 -13.17
C GLN A 440 5.76 16.79 -13.65
N ALA A 441 5.33 15.91 -12.75
CA ALA A 441 4.37 14.84 -13.07
C ALA A 441 3.05 15.40 -13.63
N LEU A 442 2.49 16.44 -12.99
CA LEU A 442 1.28 17.12 -13.50
C LEU A 442 1.49 17.72 -14.90
N ARG A 443 2.63 18.39 -15.14
CA ARG A 443 2.96 18.94 -16.47
C ARG A 443 3.06 17.86 -17.54
N ILE A 444 3.66 16.71 -17.21
CA ILE A 444 3.75 15.57 -18.13
C ILE A 444 2.35 15.07 -18.48
N LEU A 445 1.47 14.88 -17.49
CA LEU A 445 0.10 14.42 -17.71
C LEU A 445 -0.72 15.40 -18.56
N ILE A 446 -0.60 16.71 -18.30
CA ILE A 446 -1.27 17.75 -19.10
C ILE A 446 -0.73 17.74 -20.53
N ALA A 447 0.59 17.69 -20.72
CA ALA A 447 1.21 17.66 -22.04
C ALA A 447 0.87 16.38 -22.83
N ALA A 448 0.63 15.27 -22.13
CA ALA A 448 0.18 14.02 -22.72
C ALA A 448 -1.32 14.05 -23.13
N GLY A 449 -2.06 15.12 -22.84
CA GLY A 449 -3.46 15.28 -23.23
C GLY A 449 -4.47 14.76 -22.20
N ALA A 450 -4.14 14.76 -20.91
CA ALA A 450 -5.11 14.43 -19.87
C ALA A 450 -6.25 15.47 -19.84
N ASP A 451 -7.50 14.99 -19.84
CA ASP A 451 -8.70 15.84 -19.74
C ASP A 451 -8.88 16.40 -18.32
N GLU A 452 -8.47 15.62 -17.33
CA GLU A 452 -8.51 15.98 -15.92
C GLU A 452 -7.23 15.50 -15.23
N VAL A 453 -6.61 16.35 -14.42
CA VAL A 453 -5.41 16.00 -13.63
C VAL A 453 -5.58 16.39 -12.18
N GLY A 454 -4.94 15.65 -11.28
CA GLY A 454 -4.95 15.99 -9.86
C GLY A 454 -3.92 15.23 -9.04
N THR A 455 -4.07 15.34 -7.74
CA THR A 455 -3.18 14.72 -6.74
C THR A 455 -4.00 13.90 -5.74
N GLN A 456 -3.33 13.17 -4.84
CA GLN A 456 -3.96 12.38 -3.77
C GLN A 456 -4.19 13.21 -2.49
N GLN A 457 -4.17 14.54 -2.59
CA GLN A 457 -4.50 15.42 -1.47
C GLN A 457 -5.96 15.24 -1.05
N SER A 458 -6.21 15.25 0.26
CA SER A 458 -7.52 14.93 0.84
C SER A 458 -8.62 15.94 0.50
N ASP A 459 -8.29 17.10 -0.05
CA ASP A 459 -9.27 18.09 -0.52
C ASP A 459 -9.86 17.75 -1.89
N GLY A 460 -9.25 16.81 -2.63
CA GLY A 460 -9.70 16.37 -3.94
C GLY A 460 -9.47 17.38 -5.07
N GLN A 461 -8.58 18.36 -4.87
CA GLN A 461 -8.27 19.38 -5.88
C GLN A 461 -7.80 18.72 -7.18
N ARG A 462 -8.35 19.22 -8.29
CA ARG A 462 -8.07 18.79 -9.66
C ARG A 462 -8.28 19.93 -10.64
N PHE A 463 -7.70 19.80 -11.82
CA PHE A 463 -7.81 20.75 -12.91
C PHE A 463 -8.39 20.04 -14.13
N LYS A 464 -9.34 20.70 -14.81
CA LYS A 464 -9.83 20.24 -16.11
C LYS A 464 -9.17 21.03 -17.22
N TYR A 465 -8.87 20.37 -18.33
CA TYR A 465 -8.16 20.97 -19.47
C TYR A 465 -8.83 22.27 -19.97
N GLY A 466 -10.16 22.31 -20.04
CA GLY A 466 -10.92 23.51 -20.45
C GLY A 466 -10.83 24.71 -19.49
N GLU A 467 -10.49 24.49 -18.21
CA GLU A 467 -10.28 25.56 -17.23
C GLU A 467 -8.85 26.13 -17.31
N LEU A 468 -7.89 25.31 -17.75
CA LEU A 468 -6.47 25.69 -17.88
C LEU A 468 -6.21 26.62 -19.07
N GLN A 469 -7.01 26.57 -20.14
CA GLN A 469 -6.88 27.50 -21.28
C GLN A 469 -7.34 28.93 -20.97
N ASN A 470 -8.19 29.11 -19.96
CA ASN A 470 -8.69 30.43 -19.54
C ASN A 470 -7.85 31.07 -18.42
N GLY A 471 -6.88 30.34 -17.87
CA GLY A 471 -5.97 30.81 -16.83
C GLY A 471 -4.58 31.12 -17.38
N ASN A 472 -4.43 32.25 -18.07
CA ASN A 472 -3.12 32.88 -18.21
C ASN A 472 -2.77 33.56 -16.86
N GLU A 473 -2.21 32.80 -15.93
CA GLU A 473 -1.36 33.31 -14.82
C GLU A 473 -0.56 32.20 -14.13
#